data_AF-A0A9E2D760-F1
#
_entry.id   AF-A0A9E2D760-F1
#
_cell.length_a   1.000
_cell.length_b   1.000
_cell.length_c   1.000
_cell.angle_alpha   90.00
_cell.angle_beta   90.00
_cell.angle_gamma   90.00
#
_symmetry.space_group_name_H-M   'P 1'
#
loop_
_entity.id
_entity.type
_entity.pdbx_description
1 polymer ?
#
loop_
_entity_poly.entity_id
_entity_poly.type
_entity_poly.pdbx_seq_one_letter_code
_entity_poly.pdbx_strand_id
1 'polypeptide(L)' 'TNRFSKEVIHELGHSYGLIHCLTHRCVMQSSTYVEDIDQKLPSLCHDCKKTLGLA' A
#
# COMPACT_ATOMS: atom_id res chain seq x y z
N THR A 1 -6.21 10.87 8.49
CA THR A 1 -7.31 10.15 7.80
C THR A 1 -6.99 8.66 7.81
N ASN A 2 -7.86 7.89 8.47
CA ASN A 2 -7.86 6.44 8.76
C ASN A 2 -6.57 5.62 8.46
N ARG A 3 -5.63 5.59 9.43
CA ARG A 3 -4.42 4.73 9.41
C ARG A 3 -4.77 3.24 9.34
N PHE A 4 -5.80 2.84 10.09
CA PHE A 4 -6.28 1.46 10.11
C PHE A 4 -6.66 0.96 8.71
N SER A 5 -7.42 1.75 7.94
CA SER A 5 -7.74 1.39 6.56
C SER A 5 -6.51 1.23 5.67
N LYS A 6 -5.47 2.07 5.83
CA LYS A 6 -4.24 1.99 5.03
C LYS A 6 -3.51 0.68 5.28
N GLU A 7 -3.31 0.34 6.56
CA GLU A 7 -2.58 -0.87 6.92
C GLU A 7 -3.42 -2.14 6.66
N VAL A 8 -4.75 -2.09 6.79
CA VAL A 8 -5.62 -3.18 6.33
C VAL A 8 -5.45 -3.43 4.83
N ILE A 9 -5.46 -2.38 4.00
CA ILE A 9 -5.24 -2.53 2.56
C ILE A 9 -3.82 -3.04 2.26
N HIS A 10 -2.82 -2.59 3.02
CA HIS A 10 -1.42 -3.05 2.91
C HIS A 10 -1.29 -4.57 3.15
N GLU A 11 -1.79 -5.05 4.29
CA GLU A 11 -1.71 -6.47 4.64
C GLU A 11 -2.60 -7.36 3.76
N LEU A 12 -3.75 -6.83 3.30
CA LEU A 12 -4.53 -7.51 2.27
C LEU A 12 -3.74 -7.61 0.96
N GLY A 13 -3.01 -6.56 0.57
CA GLY A 13 -2.10 -6.60 -0.57
C GLY A 13 -1.08 -7.74 -0.47
N HIS A 14 -0.46 -7.91 0.71
CA HIS A 14 0.41 -9.06 0.98
C HIS A 14 -0.33 -10.40 0.87
N SER A 15 -1.56 -10.49 1.36
CA SER A 15 -2.42 -11.68 1.23
C SER A 15 -2.73 -12.03 -0.24
N TYR A 16 -2.73 -11.04 -1.14
CA TYR A 16 -2.88 -11.22 -2.58
C TYR A 16 -1.54 -11.33 -3.35
N GLY A 17 -0.41 -11.44 -2.64
CA GLY A 17 0.90 -11.69 -3.24
C GLY A 17 1.68 -10.43 -3.66
N LEU A 18 1.22 -9.23 -3.29
CA LEU A 18 2.03 -8.02 -3.46
C LEU A 18 3.19 -8.01 -2.46
N ILE A 19 4.34 -7.52 -2.90
CA ILE A 19 5.48 -7.20 -2.03
C ILE A 19 5.54 -5.70 -1.78
N HIS A 20 6.45 -5.28 -0.90
CA HIS A 20 6.68 -3.85 -0.66
C HIS A 20 6.99 -3.11 -1.96
N CYS A 21 6.32 -1.97 -2.14
CA CYS A 21 6.44 -1.12 -3.30
C CYS A 21 7.39 0.05 -3.02
N LEU A 22 8.25 0.39 -3.97
CA LEU A 22 9.15 1.54 -3.88
C LEU A 22 8.47 2.85 -4.33
N THR A 23 7.26 2.79 -4.90
CA THR A 23 6.51 3.98 -5.30
C THR A 23 6.09 4.77 -4.06
N HIS A 24 6.57 6.01 -3.96
CA HIS A 24 6.18 6.91 -2.89
C HIS A 24 4.67 7.05 -2.80
N ARG A 25 4.17 7.01 -1.56
CA ARG A 25 2.75 7.14 -1.21
C ARG A 25 1.86 5.98 -1.67
N CYS A 26 2.40 4.92 -2.27
CA CYS A 26 1.64 3.69 -2.48
C CYS A 26 1.28 3.08 -1.12
N VAL A 27 0.08 2.51 -1.00
CA VAL A 27 -0.32 1.79 0.23
C VAL A 27 0.60 0.60 0.54
N MET A 28 1.24 0.02 -0.48
CA MET A 28 2.24 -1.06 -0.34
C MET A 28 3.66 -0.56 -0.02
N GLN A 29 3.90 0.74 0.12
CA GLN A 29 5.17 1.23 0.63
C GLN A 29 5.35 0.73 2.06
N SER A 30 6.54 0.24 2.42
CA SER A 30 6.81 -0.15 3.81
C SER A 30 6.79 1.08 4.73
N SER A 31 6.34 0.88 5.97
CA SER A 31 6.37 1.91 7.02
C SER A 31 7.19 1.41 8.20
N THR A 32 8.16 2.21 8.62
CA THR A 32 8.91 1.98 9.85
C THR A 32 8.31 2.81 10.98
N TYR A 33 7.83 4.01 10.67
CA TYR A 33 7.24 4.94 11.61
C TYR A 33 5.79 5.29 11.24
N VAL A 34 5.06 5.84 12.20
CA VAL A 34 3.64 6.19 12.02
C VAL A 34 3.46 7.31 10.99
N GLU A 35 4.43 8.22 10.92
CA GLU A 35 4.48 9.31 9.97
C GLU A 35 4.57 8.79 8.52
N ASP A 36 5.21 7.64 8.29
CA ASP A 36 5.27 7.00 6.98
C ASP A 36 3.86 6.57 6.54
N ILE A 37 3.06 6.02 7.47
CA ILE A 37 1.66 5.62 7.22
C ILE A 37 0.83 6.84 6.85
N ASP A 38 1.07 7.97 7.52
CA ASP A 38 0.37 9.22 7.24
C ASP A 38 0.67 9.76 5.84
N GLN A 39 1.89 9.57 5.33
CA GLN A 39 2.30 9.98 3.97
C GLN A 39 1.71 9.12 2.85
N LYS A 40 1.37 7.85 3.10
CA LYS A 40 0.72 6.96 2.13
C LYS A 40 -0.65 7.47 1.68
N LEU A 41 -1.04 7.16 0.46
CA LEU A 41 -2.43 7.18 0.03
C LEU A 41 -3.09 5.82 0.35
N PRO A 42 -4.40 5.77 0.63
CA PRO A 42 -5.14 4.52 0.82
C PRO A 42 -5.42 3.83 -0.53
N SER A 43 -4.44 3.82 -1.44
CA SER A 43 -4.60 3.33 -2.81
C SER A 43 -3.34 2.65 -3.31
N LEU A 44 -3.53 1.61 -4.13
CA LEU A 44 -2.46 0.96 -4.88
C LEU A 44 -2.00 1.86 -6.04
N CYS A 45 -0.69 1.89 -6.30
CA CYS A 45 -0.14 2.52 -7.50
C CYS A 45 -0.50 1.72 -8.76
N HIS A 46 -0.19 2.26 -9.94
CA HIS A 46 -0.43 1.58 -11.22
C HIS A 46 0.21 0.19 -11.25
N ASP A 47 1.47 0.06 -10.80
CA ASP A 47 2.21 -1.21 -10.89
C ASP A 47 1.60 -2.29 -10.01
N CYS A 48 1.25 -1.96 -8.76
CA CYS A 48 0.54 -2.90 -7.88
C CYS A 48 -0.83 -3.30 -8.43
N LYS A 49 -1.58 -2.38 -9.05
CA LYS A 49 -2.85 -2.71 -9.70
C LYS A 49 -2.64 -3.65 -10.89
N LYS A 50 -1.61 -3.41 -11.69
CA LYS A 50 -1.24 -4.27 -12.82
C LYS A 50 -0.87 -5.68 -12.36
N THR A 51 -0.10 -5.81 -11.28
CA THR A 51 0.23 -7.12 -10.68
C THR A 51 -1.01 -7.88 -10.22
N LEU A 52 -2.04 -7.18 -9.74
CA LEU A 52 -3.32 -7.77 -9.35
C LEU A 52 -4.31 -7.97 -10.52
N GLY A 53 -3.96 -7.58 -11.75
CA GLY A 53 -4.88 -7.64 -12.89
C GLY A 53 -6.06 -6.66 -12.81
N LEU A 54 -5.88 -5.55 -12.09
CA LEU A 54 -6.90 -4.49 -11.89
C LEU A 54 -6.67 -3.25 -12.78
N ALA A 55 -5.70 -3.31 -13.68
CA ALA A 55 -5.31 -2.21 -14.58
C ALA A 55 -5.79 -2.47 -16.02
#